data_AF-A0A8S9M7F9-F1
#
_entry.id   AF-A0A8S9M7F9-F1
#
_cell.length_a   1.000
_cell.length_b   1.000
_cell.length_c   1.000
_cell.angle_alpha   90.00
_cell.angle_beta   90.00
_cell.angle_gamma   90.00
#
_symmetry.space_group_name_H-M   'P 1'
#
loop_
_entity.id
_entity.type
_entity.pdbx_description
1 polymer ?
#
loop_
_entity_poly.entity_id
_entity_poly.type
_entity_poly.pdbx_seq_one_letter_code
_entity_poly.pdbx_strand_id
1 'polypeptide(L)'
;MFHPNFLLTIPPSVGYEQNPLSLYYCYNLEGSSKRLSKCIAQVTNTPWGERVTFVFDPESDLVAKSLQVSPFMDMLGNWKIRANEPGDELSVSIESQHPHHGNYFSATLKAKRIDQTRVSDPAVFFWLMPHKVAIWIYWHILKPIIQRGLSET
;
A
#
# COMPACT_ATOMS: atom_id res chain seq x y z
N MET A 1 19.92 -7.91 15.00
CA MET A 1 20.03 -7.35 13.64
C MET A 1 18.86 -7.89 12.83
N PHE A 2 17.97 -7.02 12.32
CA PHE A 2 16.83 -7.47 11.52
C PHE A 2 17.29 -7.84 10.12
N HIS A 3 16.82 -8.98 9.61
CA HIS A 3 17.12 -9.40 8.24
C HIS A 3 15.86 -9.24 7.38
N PRO A 4 15.83 -8.29 6.43
CA PRO A 4 14.73 -8.16 5.49
C PRO A 4 14.78 -9.33 4.51
N ASN A 5 13.67 -10.08 4.42
CA ASN A 5 13.61 -11.28 3.58
C ASN A 5 12.54 -11.20 2.48
N PHE A 6 11.55 -10.30 2.65
CA PHE A 6 10.45 -10.16 1.71
C PHE A 6 10.14 -8.68 1.45
N LEU A 7 9.91 -8.37 0.18
CA LEU A 7 9.48 -7.07 -0.30
C LEU A 7 8.20 -7.26 -1.13
N LEU A 8 7.12 -6.59 -0.72
CA LEU A 8 5.95 -6.38 -1.55
C LEU A 8 6.10 -5.05 -2.28
N THR A 9 6.13 -5.07 -3.60
CA THR A 9 6.28 -3.87 -4.42
C THR A 9 5.74 -4.12 -5.83
N ILE A 10 5.42 -3.03 -6.54
CA ILE A 10 5.17 -3.07 -7.99
C ILE A 10 6.46 -2.64 -8.68
N PRO A 11 7.15 -3.54 -9.40
CA PRO A 11 8.36 -3.18 -10.11
C PRO A 11 8.06 -2.22 -11.27
N PRO A 12 9.01 -1.33 -11.63
CA PRO A 12 8.92 -0.55 -12.86
C PRO A 12 8.76 -1.47 -14.07
N SER A 13 7.98 -1.02 -15.06
CA SER A 13 7.77 -1.77 -16.29
C SER A 13 7.50 -0.84 -17.46
N VAL A 14 8.07 -1.16 -18.63
CA VAL A 14 7.95 -0.36 -19.87
C VAL A 14 8.30 1.12 -19.66
N GLY A 15 9.37 1.39 -18.90
CA GLY A 15 9.83 2.76 -18.63
C GLY A 15 8.93 3.58 -17.72
N TYR A 16 7.91 2.97 -17.09
CA TYR A 16 7.01 3.64 -16.16
C TYR A 16 7.07 2.99 -14.78
N GLU A 17 7.13 3.83 -13.75
CA GLU A 17 7.07 3.43 -12.35
C GLU A 17 5.79 3.99 -11.75
N GLN A 18 4.96 3.10 -11.22
CA GLN A 18 3.83 3.49 -10.40
C GLN A 18 3.61 2.45 -9.32
N ASN A 19 3.86 2.87 -8.09
CA ASN A 19 3.82 2.00 -6.93
C ASN A 19 3.35 2.81 -5.69
N PRO A 20 2.05 2.75 -5.37
CA PRO A 20 1.49 3.51 -4.25
C PRO A 20 1.96 3.01 -2.88
N LEU A 21 2.44 1.76 -2.79
CA LEU A 21 2.85 1.14 -1.52
C LEU A 21 3.93 0.06 -1.73
N SER A 22 5.08 0.24 -1.08
CA SER A 22 6.05 -0.84 -0.83
C SER A 22 6.04 -1.24 0.63
N LEU A 23 6.09 -2.55 0.91
CA LEU A 23 6.30 -3.08 2.27
C LEU A 23 7.53 -3.98 2.34
N TYR A 24 8.42 -3.66 3.26
CA TYR A 24 9.54 -4.51 3.65
C TYR A 24 9.25 -5.21 4.97
N TYR A 25 9.36 -6.53 4.97
CA TYR A 25 9.11 -7.38 6.14
C TYR A 25 10.42 -7.68 6.86
N CYS A 26 10.55 -7.16 8.08
CA CYS A 26 11.75 -7.29 8.90
C CYS A 26 11.55 -8.38 9.96
N TYR A 27 12.39 -9.41 9.88
CA TYR A 27 12.33 -10.56 10.77
C TYR A 27 13.41 -10.49 11.83
N ASN A 28 13.05 -10.90 13.04
CA ASN A 28 14.01 -11.19 14.09
C ASN A 28 14.35 -12.69 14.08
N LEU A 29 15.60 -13.00 14.40
CA LEU A 29 16.09 -14.36 14.59
C LEU A 29 16.21 -14.57 16.09
N GLU A 30 15.32 -15.39 16.65
CA GLU A 30 15.35 -15.76 18.05
C GLU A 30 15.59 -17.27 18.14
N GLY A 31 16.86 -17.65 18.33
CA GLY A 31 17.30 -19.04 18.19
C GLY A 31 17.11 -19.55 16.76
N SER A 32 16.45 -20.70 16.60
CA SER A 32 16.12 -21.31 15.30
C SER A 32 14.81 -20.80 14.69
N SER A 33 14.07 -19.94 15.39
CA SER A 33 12.76 -19.45 14.97
C SER A 33 12.85 -18.04 14.36
N LYS A 34 12.25 -17.88 13.19
CA LYS A 34 12.12 -16.60 12.48
C LYS A 34 10.74 -16.04 12.79
N ARG A 35 10.68 -14.86 13.41
CA ARG A 35 9.40 -14.16 13.71
C ARG A 35 9.38 -12.79 13.04
N LEU A 36 8.25 -12.45 12.41
CA LEU A 36 8.04 -11.10 11.90
C LEU A 36 8.03 -10.12 13.07
N SER A 37 8.92 -9.12 13.04
CA SER A 37 9.10 -8.19 14.16
C SER A 37 8.64 -6.79 13.83
N LYS A 38 9.01 -6.27 12.66
CA LYS A 38 8.62 -4.94 12.19
C LYS A 38 8.41 -4.95 10.69
N CYS A 39 7.67 -3.98 10.21
CA CYS A 39 7.52 -3.71 8.78
C CYS A 39 7.96 -2.27 8.50
N ILE A 40 8.46 -2.03 7.29
CA ILE A 40 8.74 -0.69 6.77
C ILE A 40 7.80 -0.47 5.61
N ALA A 41 6.92 0.53 5.72
CA ALA A 41 6.05 0.95 4.63
C ALA A 41 6.64 2.19 3.97
N GLN A 42 6.70 2.19 2.65
CA GLN A 42 6.90 3.38 1.84
C GLN A 42 5.62 3.63 1.06
N VAL A 43 4.99 4.77 1.32
CA VAL A 43 3.76 5.21 0.65
C VAL A 43 4.12 6.31 -0.33
N THR A 44 3.66 6.16 -1.57
CA THR A 44 3.82 7.17 -2.62
C THR A 44 2.48 7.86 -2.89
N ASN A 45 2.42 9.17 -2.69
CA ASN A 45 1.29 10.00 -3.05
C ASN A 45 1.15 10.03 -4.58
N THR A 46 -0.01 9.67 -5.10
CA THR A 46 -0.31 9.79 -6.54
C THR A 46 -1.44 10.80 -6.71
N PRO A 47 -1.32 11.79 -7.61
CA PRO A 47 -0.28 11.96 -8.65
C PRO A 47 0.95 12.78 -8.23
N TRP A 48 0.97 13.35 -7.02
CA TRP A 48 1.97 14.35 -6.62
C TRP A 48 3.40 13.83 -6.46
N GLY A 49 3.59 12.51 -6.34
CA GLY A 49 4.91 11.86 -6.29
C GLY A 49 5.62 11.95 -4.93
N GLU A 50 5.03 12.61 -3.93
CA GLU A 50 5.57 12.68 -2.58
C GLU A 50 5.66 11.29 -1.95
N ARG A 51 6.73 11.02 -1.19
CA ARG A 51 6.95 9.71 -0.57
C ARG A 51 7.18 9.86 0.92
N VAL A 52 6.51 9.04 1.71
CA VAL A 52 6.76 8.91 3.15
C VAL A 52 7.14 7.48 3.46
N THR A 53 8.13 7.31 4.33
CA THR A 53 8.58 6.00 4.80
C THR A 53 8.52 5.98 6.31
N PHE A 54 7.92 4.93 6.87
CA PHE A 54 7.82 4.76 8.31
C PHE A 54 7.91 3.27 8.68
N VAL A 55 8.42 3.02 9.89
CA VAL A 55 8.48 1.69 10.49
C VAL A 55 7.23 1.50 11.33
N PHE A 56 6.66 0.30 11.31
CA PHE A 56 5.48 -0.02 12.11
C PHE A 56 5.51 -1.45 12.65
N ASP A 57 4.80 -1.67 13.75
CA ASP A 57 4.43 -2.98 14.26
C ASP A 57 3.26 -3.61 13.46
N PRO A 58 3.46 -4.77 12.82
CA PRO A 58 2.46 -5.39 11.95
C PRO A 58 1.12 -5.73 12.64
N GLU A 59 1.10 -5.92 13.96
CA GLU A 59 -0.10 -6.38 14.67
C GLU A 59 -1.04 -5.25 15.08
N SER A 60 -0.52 -4.06 15.42
CA SER A 60 -1.36 -3.03 16.06
C SER A 60 -0.87 -1.59 15.99
N ASP A 61 0.11 -1.24 15.15
CA ASP A 61 0.70 0.09 15.25
C ASP A 61 -0.23 1.23 14.83
N LEU A 62 0.00 2.38 15.48
CA LEU A 62 -0.63 3.66 15.21
C LEU A 62 0.45 4.66 14.84
N VAL A 63 0.49 5.02 13.55
CA VAL A 63 1.48 5.95 13.01
C VAL A 63 0.81 7.29 12.77
N ALA A 64 1.44 8.39 13.18
CA ALA A 64 0.95 9.73 12.88
C ALA A 64 0.83 9.91 11.36
N LYS A 65 -0.31 10.44 10.92
CA LYS A 65 -0.57 10.66 9.49
C LYS A 65 0.44 11.70 8.95
N SER A 66 1.31 11.26 8.05
CA SER A 66 2.44 12.05 7.54
C SER A 66 2.29 12.48 6.09
N LEU A 67 1.21 12.07 5.43
CA LEU A 67 0.92 12.43 4.04
C LEU A 67 -0.58 12.63 3.82
N GLN A 68 -0.93 13.65 3.03
CA GLN A 68 -2.28 13.83 2.53
C GLN A 68 -2.47 12.95 1.30
N VAL A 69 -2.97 11.73 1.52
CA VAL A 69 -3.19 10.72 0.46
C VAL A 69 -4.46 10.94 -0.36
N SER A 70 -5.28 11.95 -0.01
CA SER A 70 -6.50 12.31 -0.73
C SER A 70 -6.81 13.80 -0.53
N PRO A 71 -7.21 14.52 -1.60
CA PRO A 71 -7.60 15.92 -1.50
C PRO A 71 -8.89 16.12 -0.70
N PHE A 72 -9.65 15.04 -0.43
CA PHE A 72 -10.89 15.05 0.35
C PHE A 72 -10.69 14.66 1.82
N MET A 73 -9.45 14.42 2.25
CA MET A 73 -9.13 14.03 3.62
C MET A 73 -8.11 15.02 4.21
N ASP A 74 -8.34 15.47 5.43
CA ASP A 74 -7.37 16.30 6.15
C ASP A 74 -6.18 15.48 6.67
N MET A 75 -5.21 16.17 7.26
CA MET A 75 -4.04 15.56 7.87
C MET A 75 -4.25 15.12 9.33
N LEU A 76 -5.45 15.33 9.89
CA LEU A 76 -5.68 15.11 11.31
C LEU A 76 -5.87 13.62 11.61
N GLY A 77 -5.18 13.17 12.64
CA GLY A 77 -5.31 11.83 13.19
C GLY A 77 -4.17 10.87 12.83
N ASN A 78 -4.45 9.58 12.94
CA ASN A 78 -3.45 8.52 12.86
C ASN A 78 -3.81 7.48 11.80
N TRP A 79 -2.80 6.83 11.24
CA TRP A 79 -2.96 5.61 10.48
C TRP A 79 -2.83 4.42 11.40
N LYS A 80 -3.88 3.60 11.47
CA LYS A 80 -3.81 2.25 12.03
C LYS A 80 -3.44 1.29 10.91
N ILE A 81 -2.27 0.69 11.02
CA ILE A 81 -1.70 -0.13 9.95
C ILE A 81 -1.49 -1.53 10.48
N ARG A 82 -1.94 -2.50 9.70
CA ARG A 82 -1.75 -3.93 9.99
C ARG A 82 -1.27 -4.65 8.76
N ALA A 83 -0.34 -5.57 8.96
CA ALA A 83 0.17 -6.45 7.92
C ALA A 83 0.32 -7.86 8.50
N ASN A 84 -0.14 -8.87 7.77
CA ASN A 84 0.16 -10.24 8.15
C ASN A 84 1.56 -10.66 7.67
N GLU A 85 2.07 -11.75 8.23
CA GLU A 85 3.25 -12.40 7.68
C GLU A 85 2.95 -12.93 6.26
N PRO A 86 3.81 -12.65 5.26
CA PRO A 86 3.66 -13.18 3.91
C PRO A 86 3.67 -14.71 3.89
N GLY A 87 2.58 -15.31 3.40
CA GLY A 87 2.46 -16.75 3.17
C GLY A 87 1.72 -17.03 1.87
N ASP A 88 0.75 -17.95 1.90
CA ASP A 88 -0.15 -18.19 0.77
C ASP A 88 -1.11 -17.02 0.54
N GLU A 89 -1.45 -16.31 1.61
CA GLU A 89 -2.22 -15.07 1.58
C GLU A 89 -1.40 -13.92 2.19
N LEU A 90 -1.52 -12.75 1.57
CA LEU A 90 -0.95 -11.50 2.05
C LEU A 90 -2.08 -10.48 2.19
N SER A 91 -2.10 -9.78 3.32
CA SER A 91 -3.07 -8.76 3.65
C SER A 91 -2.39 -7.59 4.34
N VAL A 92 -2.66 -6.39 3.84
CA VAL A 92 -2.26 -5.14 4.46
C VAL A 92 -3.47 -4.23 4.54
N SER A 93 -3.75 -3.70 5.72
CA SER A 93 -4.83 -2.72 5.93
C SER A 93 -4.28 -1.45 6.53
N ILE A 94 -4.79 -0.32 6.02
CA ILE A 94 -4.48 1.03 6.48
C ILE A 94 -5.81 1.71 6.74
N GLU A 95 -6.08 2.03 8.00
CA GLU A 95 -7.26 2.76 8.42
C GLU A 95 -6.86 4.17 8.87
N SER A 96 -7.51 5.20 8.35
CA SER A 96 -7.35 6.57 8.84
C SER A 96 -8.33 6.83 9.98
N GLN A 97 -7.80 7.07 11.16
CA GLN A 97 -8.57 7.40 12.36
C GLN A 97 -8.55 8.91 12.57
N HIS A 98 -9.72 9.54 12.54
CA HIS A 98 -9.89 10.96 12.85
C HIS A 98 -10.41 11.16 14.28
N PRO A 99 -9.93 12.18 15.03
CA PRO A 99 -10.40 12.44 16.38
C PRO A 99 -11.92 12.66 16.49
N HIS A 100 -12.53 13.29 15.48
CA HIS A 100 -13.96 13.63 15.48
C HIS A 100 -14.83 12.73 14.61
N HIS A 101 -14.24 12.02 13.64
CA HIS A 101 -14.99 11.23 12.66
C HIS A 101 -14.75 9.72 12.79
N GLY A 102 -13.94 9.29 13.76
CA GLY A 102 -13.58 7.89 13.93
C GLY A 102 -12.83 7.33 12.72
N ASN A 103 -13.02 6.05 12.42
CA ASN A 103 -12.42 5.40 11.25
C ASN A 103 -13.23 5.76 10.00
N TYR A 104 -12.82 6.84 9.32
CA TYR A 104 -13.58 7.39 8.18
C TYR A 104 -13.05 6.93 6.81
N PHE A 105 -11.88 6.29 6.78
CA PHE A 105 -11.31 5.71 5.57
C PHE A 105 -10.53 4.44 5.89
N SER A 106 -10.67 3.43 5.02
CA SER A 106 -9.90 2.19 5.08
C SER A 106 -9.50 1.75 3.68
N ALA A 107 -8.23 1.40 3.52
CA ALA A 107 -7.68 0.77 2.34
C ALA A 107 -7.11 -0.59 2.73
N THR A 108 -7.52 -1.64 2.01
CA THR A 108 -7.01 -2.99 2.27
C THR A 108 -6.53 -3.62 0.97
N LEU A 109 -5.27 -4.05 0.96
CA LEU A 109 -4.70 -4.89 -0.08
C LEU A 109 -4.78 -6.35 0.37
N LYS A 110 -5.40 -7.21 -0.43
CA LYS A 110 -5.35 -8.66 -0.27
C LYS A 110 -4.76 -9.29 -1.52
N ALA A 111 -3.79 -10.16 -1.35
CA ALA A 111 -3.13 -10.88 -2.43
C ALA A 111 -3.04 -12.37 -2.08
N LYS A 112 -3.09 -13.22 -3.11
CA LYS A 112 -2.83 -14.65 -2.98
C LYS A 112 -1.57 -14.99 -3.75
N ARG A 113 -0.73 -15.84 -3.16
CA ARG A 113 0.46 -16.35 -3.82
C ARG A 113 0.02 -17.23 -4.99
N ILE A 114 0.59 -16.97 -6.16
CA ILE A 114 0.42 -17.80 -7.33
C ILE A 114 1.68 -18.65 -7.46
N ASP A 115 1.48 -19.96 -7.66
CA ASP A 115 2.58 -20.88 -7.90
C ASP A 115 3.21 -20.59 -9.28
N GLN A 116 4.54 -20.53 -9.33
CA GLN A 116 5.30 -20.18 -10.54
C GLN A 116 5.06 -21.20 -11.66
N THR A 117 4.72 -22.44 -11.31
CA THR A 117 4.43 -23.52 -12.25
C THR A 117 3.14 -23.32 -13.05
N ARG A 118 2.23 -22.45 -12.59
CA ARG A 118 0.91 -22.23 -13.21
C ARG A 118 0.87 -21.04 -14.17
N VAL A 119 1.92 -20.23 -14.22
CA VAL A 119 1.96 -19.03 -15.06
C VAL A 119 3.01 -19.24 -16.13
N SER A 120 2.54 -19.36 -17.39
CA SER A 120 3.41 -19.59 -18.53
C SER A 120 4.37 -18.42 -18.83
N ASP A 121 4.00 -17.20 -18.44
CA ASP A 121 4.92 -16.05 -18.42
C ASP A 121 4.45 -14.95 -17.43
N PRO A 122 5.02 -14.89 -16.22
CA PRO A 122 4.75 -13.82 -15.26
C PRO A 122 5.02 -12.42 -15.83
N ALA A 123 5.96 -12.29 -16.77
CA ALA A 123 6.28 -11.00 -17.37
C ALA A 123 5.10 -10.45 -18.16
N VAL A 124 4.33 -11.28 -18.88
CA VAL A 124 3.13 -10.85 -19.62
C VAL A 124 2.02 -10.39 -18.66
N PHE A 125 1.83 -11.09 -17.54
CA PHE A 125 0.81 -10.71 -16.56
C PHE A 125 1.12 -9.35 -15.90
N PHE A 126 2.39 -9.12 -15.57
CA PHE A 126 2.85 -7.92 -14.88
C PHE A 126 3.30 -6.78 -15.81
N TRP A 127 3.37 -7.01 -17.13
CA TRP A 127 3.97 -6.10 -18.10
C TRP A 127 3.43 -4.68 -18.00
N LEU A 128 2.11 -4.51 -17.88
CA LEU A 128 1.48 -3.18 -17.78
C LEU A 128 0.89 -2.90 -16.40
N MET A 129 1.36 -3.59 -15.35
CA MET A 129 0.82 -3.39 -14.00
C MET A 129 0.94 -1.93 -13.51
N PRO A 130 2.10 -1.24 -13.57
CA PRO A 130 2.19 0.14 -13.10
C PRO A 130 1.26 1.08 -13.89
N HIS A 131 1.14 0.87 -15.22
CA HIS A 131 0.23 1.63 -16.08
C HIS A 131 -1.24 1.43 -15.68
N LYS A 132 -1.66 0.18 -15.44
CA LYS A 132 -3.01 -0.15 -14.97
C LYS A 132 -3.29 0.55 -13.64
N VAL A 133 -2.36 0.47 -12.69
CA VAL A 133 -2.52 1.09 -11.37
C VAL A 133 -2.67 2.61 -11.50
N ALA A 134 -1.86 3.25 -12.34
CA ALA A 134 -1.98 4.68 -12.62
C ALA A 134 -3.37 5.02 -13.17
N ILE A 135 -3.81 4.36 -14.24
CA ILE A 135 -5.11 4.59 -14.88
C ILE A 135 -6.25 4.49 -13.85
N TRP A 136 -6.23 3.47 -13.00
CA TRP A 136 -7.23 3.30 -11.95
C TRP A 136 -7.24 4.43 -10.94
N ILE A 137 -6.07 4.89 -10.47
CA ILE A 137 -5.97 6.00 -9.52
C ILE A 137 -6.48 7.30 -10.16
N TYR A 138 -6.02 7.62 -11.37
CA TYR A 138 -6.47 8.82 -12.09
C TYR A 138 -7.97 8.80 -12.35
N TRP A 139 -8.54 7.65 -12.72
CA TRP A 139 -9.97 7.49 -12.91
C TRP A 139 -10.75 7.78 -11.62
N HIS A 140 -10.28 7.29 -10.48
CA HIS A 140 -10.91 7.52 -9.18
C HIS A 140 -10.89 8.99 -8.77
N ILE A 141 -9.82 9.74 -9.11
CA ILE A 141 -9.74 11.19 -8.83
C ILE A 141 -10.63 11.98 -9.80
N LEU A 142 -10.63 11.62 -11.08
CA LEU A 142 -11.31 12.37 -12.14
C LEU A 142 -12.83 12.18 -12.13
N LYS A 143 -13.32 10.95 -11.86
CA LYS A 143 -14.75 10.63 -11.92
C LYS A 143 -15.61 11.53 -11.01
N PRO A 144 -15.26 11.78 -9.73
CA PRO A 144 -16.00 12.71 -8.89
C PRO A 144 -16.00 14.15 -9.39
N ILE A 145 -14.90 14.61 -10.01
CA ILE A 145 -14.78 15.96 -10.56
C ILE A 145 -15.74 16.14 -11.74
N ILE A 146 -15.76 15.17 -12.65
CA ILE A 146 -16.69 15.16 -13.80
C ILE A 146 -18.14 15.14 -13.31
N GLN A 147 -18.47 14.31 -12.32
CA GLN A 147 -19.83 14.23 -11.76
C GLN A 147 -20.28 15.54 -11.11
N ARG A 148 -19.38 16.27 -10.44
CA ARG A 148 -19.69 17.59 -9.88
C ARG A 148 -19.90 18.64 -10.98
N GLY A 149 -19.03 18.67 -12.00
CA GLY A 149 -19.17 19.59 -13.13
C GLY A 149 -20.45 19.38 -13.95
N LEU A 150 -20.94 18.14 -14.07
CA LEU A 150 -22.22 17.82 -14.73
C LEU A 150 -23.46 18.12 -13.86
N SER A 151 -23.30 18.23 -12.55
CA SER A 151 -24.40 18.58 -11.63
C SER A 151 -24.60 20.10 -11.52
N GLU A 152 -23.62 20.89 -11.97
CA GLU A 152 -23.66 22.36 -11.97
C GLU A 152 -24.04 22.96 -13.35
N THR A 153 -24.40 22.10 -14.32
CA THR A 153 -24.94 22.45 -15.66
C THR A 153 -26.35 21.91 -15.82
#